data_AF-A0A814U2S3-F1
#
_entry.id   AF-A0A814U2S3-F1
#
_cell.length_a   1.000
_cell.length_b   1.000
_cell.length_c   1.000
_cell.angle_alpha   90.00
_cell.angle_beta   90.00
_cell.angle_gamma   90.00
#
_symmetry.space_group_name_H-M   'P 1'
#
loop_
_entity.id
_entity.type
_entity.pdbx_description
1 polymer ?
#
loop_
_entity_poly.entity_id
_entity_poly.type
_entity_poly.pdbx_seq_one_letter_code
_entity_poly.pdbx_strand_id
1 'polypeptide(L)'
;MSITTDFWTNRQMRCFLAITGHYYEKDGFNLKSHVLNFSTFGQQHKACDISKILLEKLIELNILEKVTNVTCDGARNIVPAIKDMDSNVKRLWCLAHRLHLMITNAFGF
;
A
#
# COMPACT_ATOMS: atom_id res chain seq x y z
N MET A 1 -7.08 -9.30 -7.96
CA MET A 1 -6.41 -7.99 -8.20
C MET A 1 -5.43 -7.77 -7.06
N SER A 2 -4.24 -7.22 -7.34
CA SER A 2 -3.29 -6.86 -6.29
C SER A 2 -3.21 -5.34 -6.14
N ILE A 3 -2.80 -4.90 -4.98
CA ILE A 3 -2.60 -3.49 -4.66
C ILE A 3 -1.16 -3.29 -4.22
N THR A 4 -0.56 -2.19 -4.64
CA THR A 4 0.64 -1.65 -3.99
C THR A 4 0.29 -0.34 -3.29
N THR A 5 0.90 -0.13 -2.14
CA THR A 5 0.85 1.14 -1.42
C THR A 5 2.26 1.68 -1.30
N ASP A 6 2.43 2.95 -1.64
CA ASP A 6 3.68 3.68 -1.46
C ASP A 6 3.42 4.87 -0.54
N PHE A 7 4.20 4.95 0.54
CA PHE A 7 4.07 5.99 1.54
C PHE A 7 5.42 6.65 1.75
N TRP A 8 5.50 7.94 1.52
CA TRP A 8 6.74 8.69 1.67
C TRP A 8 6.48 10.05 2.28
N THR A 9 7.53 10.60 2.90
CA THR A 9 7.54 11.97 3.42
C THR A 9 8.55 12.78 2.60
N ASN A 10 8.15 13.95 2.14
CA ASN A 10 9.07 14.85 1.43
C ASN A 10 9.94 15.66 2.41
N ARG A 11 10.88 16.44 1.87
CA ARG A 11 11.79 17.29 2.68
C ARG A 11 11.08 18.41 3.46
N GLN A 12 9.84 18.73 3.09
CA GLN A 12 9.00 19.71 3.79
C GLN A 12 8.10 19.05 4.85
N MET A 13 8.39 17.80 5.24
CA MET A 13 7.61 17.04 6.22
C MET A 13 6.15 16.79 5.80
N ARG A 14 5.86 16.86 4.49
CA ARG A 14 4.54 16.47 3.95
C ARG A 14 4.56 14.98 3.64
N CYS A 15 3.54 14.28 4.11
CA CYS A 15 3.38 12.86 3.83
C CYS A 15 2.48 12.67 2.60
N PHE A 16 2.75 11.61 1.86
CA PHE A 16 2.02 11.23 0.67
C PHE A 16 1.69 9.73 0.74
N LEU A 17 0.52 9.37 0.24
CA LEU A 17 0.09 8.00 0.06
C LEU A 17 -0.38 7.81 -1.37
N ALA A 18 0.27 6.91 -2.10
CA ALA A 18 -0.21 6.41 -3.38
C ALA A 18 -0.75 4.98 -3.20
N ILE A 19 -1.93 4.73 -3.74
CA ILE A 19 -2.54 3.40 -3.80
C ILE A 19 -2.67 3.04 -5.27
N THR A 20 -1.99 1.98 -5.70
CA THR A 20 -1.99 1.54 -7.09
C THR A 20 -2.59 0.14 -7.18
N GLY A 21 -3.57 -0.02 -8.05
CA GLY A 21 -4.20 -1.29 -8.36
C GLY A 21 -3.53 -1.95 -9.56
N HIS A 22 -3.31 -3.26 -9.48
CA HIS A 22 -2.72 -4.06 -10.54
C HIS A 22 -3.60 -5.26 -10.89
N TYR A 23 -3.89 -5.43 -12.17
CA TYR A 23 -4.76 -6.50 -12.67
C TYR A 23 -4.46 -6.80 -14.14
N TYR A 24 -4.81 -8.01 -14.59
CA TYR A 24 -4.81 -8.34 -16.00
C TYR A 24 -6.12 -7.92 -16.65
N GLU A 25 -6.06 -7.41 -17.88
CA GLU A 25 -7.26 -7.21 -18.70
C GLU A 25 -8.03 -8.54 -18.90
N LYS A 26 -9.34 -8.45 -19.07
CA LYS A 26 -10.21 -9.62 -19.19
C LYS A 26 -9.85 -10.50 -20.38
N ASP A 27 -9.49 -9.88 -21.50
CA ASP A 27 -9.29 -10.55 -22.80
C ASP A 27 -7.81 -10.58 -23.23
N GLY A 28 -6.87 -10.59 -22.28
CA GLY A 28 -5.44 -10.72 -22.60
C GLY A 28 -4.51 -10.77 -21.38
N PHE A 29 -3.26 -11.18 -21.61
CA PHE A 29 -2.21 -11.21 -20.59
C PHE A 29 -1.52 -9.85 -20.40
N ASN A 30 -2.27 -8.76 -20.55
CA ASN A 30 -1.74 -7.42 -20.40
C ASN A 30 -1.92 -6.93 -18.97
N LEU A 31 -0.83 -6.75 -18.24
CA LEU A 31 -0.86 -6.22 -16.87
C LEU A 31 -1.12 -4.71 -16.91
N LYS A 32 -2.21 -4.30 -16.26
CA LYS A 32 -2.54 -2.89 -16.03
C LYS A 32 -2.19 -2.47 -14.62
N SER A 33 -1.77 -1.22 -14.52
CA SER A 33 -1.50 -0.55 -13.25
C SER A 33 -2.20 0.80 -13.27
N HIS A 34 -3.04 1.07 -12.27
CA HIS A 34 -3.80 2.31 -12.17
C HIS A 34 -3.68 2.89 -10.77
N VAL A 35 -3.38 4.19 -10.68
CA VAL A 35 -3.43 4.92 -9.41
C VAL A 35 -4.90 5.04 -9.01
N LEU A 36 -5.28 4.35 -7.95
CA LEU A 36 -6.63 4.34 -7.39
C LEU A 36 -6.84 5.53 -6.46
N ASN A 37 -5.78 5.94 -5.76
CA ASN A 37 -5.82 7.08 -4.86
C ASN A 37 -4.44 7.71 -4.74
N PHE A 38 -4.42 9.03 -4.64
CA PHE A 38 -3.25 9.81 -4.30
C PHE A 38 -3.65 10.85 -3.26
N SER A 39 -3.12 10.73 -2.04
CA SER A 39 -3.48 11.60 -0.93
C SER A 39 -2.25 12.28 -0.35
N THR A 40 -2.42 13.54 0.05
CA THR A 40 -1.40 14.34 0.72
C THR A 40 -1.83 14.68 2.12
N PHE A 41 -0.89 14.73 3.06
CA PHE A 41 -1.19 15.02 4.45
C PHE A 41 -0.33 16.13 5.02
N GLY A 42 -0.93 16.98 5.86
CA GLY A 42 -0.31 18.20 6.40
C GLY A 42 0.64 17.97 7.58
N GLN A 43 0.42 16.93 8.40
CA GLN A 43 1.31 16.50 9.48
C GLN A 43 1.21 14.98 9.69
N GLN A 44 2.13 14.38 10.46
CA GLN A 44 2.21 12.95 10.74
C GLN A 44 0.84 12.37 11.13
N HIS A 45 0.23 11.61 10.21
CA HIS A 45 -0.92 10.79 10.53
C HIS A 45 -0.48 9.50 11.20
N LYS A 46 -1.29 9.07 12.18
CA LYS A 46 -1.09 7.80 12.84
C LYS A 46 -1.45 6.69 11.86
N ALA A 47 -0.86 5.53 12.08
CA ALA A 47 -1.14 4.28 11.40
C ALA A 47 -2.57 4.04 10.92
N CYS A 48 -3.49 4.32 11.84
CA CYS A 48 -4.93 4.10 11.76
C CYS A 48 -5.56 4.81 10.55
N ASP A 49 -4.97 5.93 10.11
CA ASP A 49 -5.55 6.76 9.07
C ASP A 49 -5.29 6.17 7.68
N ILE A 50 -4.12 5.56 7.45
CA ILE A 50 -3.72 5.00 6.13
C ILE A 50 -4.59 3.79 5.78
N SER A 51 -4.82 2.92 6.75
CA SER A 51 -5.63 1.71 6.58
C SER A 51 -7.08 2.02 6.30
N LYS A 52 -7.61 3.01 7.02
CA LYS A 52 -8.96 3.49 6.85
C LYS A 52 -9.14 4.07 5.45
N ILE A 53 -8.20 4.91 5.00
CA ILE A 53 -8.22 5.47 3.64
C ILE A 53 -8.15 4.37 2.58
N LEU A 54 -7.29 3.36 2.76
CA LEU A 54 -7.23 2.23 1.84
C LEU A 54 -8.58 1.50 1.77
N LEU A 55 -9.16 1.12 2.91
CA LEU A 55 -10.46 0.43 2.96
C LEU A 55 -11.59 1.28 2.35
N GLU A 56 -11.70 2.55 2.75
CA GLU A 56 -12.71 3.47 2.23
C GLU A 56 -12.62 3.58 0.72
N LYS A 57 -11.41 3.73 0.16
CA LYS A 57 -11.21 3.83 -1.28
C LYS A 57 -11.55 2.55 -2.03
N LEU A 58 -11.28 1.38 -1.45
CA LEU A 58 -11.64 0.10 -2.07
C LEU A 58 -13.14 -0.20 -2.02
N ILE A 59 -13.82 0.23 -0.95
CA ILE A 59 -15.27 0.16 -0.83
C ILE A 59 -15.92 1.14 -1.81
N GLU A 60 -15.46 2.39 -1.86
CA GLU A 60 -15.96 3.44 -2.75
C GLU A 60 -15.87 3.02 -4.23
N LEU A 61 -14.76 2.38 -4.62
CA LEU A 61 -14.56 1.86 -5.96
C LEU A 61 -15.26 0.51 -6.22
N ASN A 62 -15.88 -0.09 -5.20
CA ASN A 62 -16.53 -1.40 -5.24
C ASN A 62 -15.59 -2.51 -5.78
N ILE A 63 -14.36 -2.53 -5.28
CA ILE A 63 -13.32 -3.47 -5.68
C ILE A 63 -12.72 -4.25 -4.51
N LEU A 64 -13.13 -4.00 -3.27
CA LEU A 64 -12.58 -4.67 -2.08
C LEU A 64 -12.57 -6.20 -2.23
N GLU A 65 -13.68 -6.79 -2.64
CA GLU A 65 -13.83 -8.25 -2.84
C GLU A 65 -12.93 -8.82 -3.96
N LYS A 66 -12.42 -7.96 -4.85
CA LYS A 66 -11.52 -8.36 -5.93
C LYS A 66 -10.06 -8.35 -5.51
N VAL A 67 -9.74 -7.77 -4.35
CA VAL A 67 -8.38 -7.64 -3.84
C VAL A 67 -7.96 -8.93 -3.18
N THR A 68 -6.86 -9.50 -3.66
CA THR A 68 -6.29 -10.75 -3.11
C THR A 68 -5.02 -10.48 -2.33
N ASN A 69 -4.31 -9.40 -2.66
CA ASN A 69 -2.99 -9.09 -2.10
C ASN A 69 -2.80 -7.58 -1.97
N VAL A 70 -2.14 -7.17 -0.89
CA VAL A 70 -1.67 -5.79 -0.71
C VAL A 70 -0.17 -5.83 -0.43
N THR A 71 0.62 -5.24 -1.31
CA THR A 71 2.05 -5.03 -1.13
C THR A 71 2.30 -3.66 -0.54
N CYS A 72 3.01 -3.59 0.57
CA CYS A 72 3.30 -2.35 1.26
C CYS A 72 4.69 -2.36 1.89
N ASP A 73 5.17 -1.20 2.32
CA ASP A 73 6.39 -1.13 3.11
C ASP A 73 6.24 -1.81 4.49
N GLY A 74 7.36 -1.86 5.21
CA GLY A 74 7.43 -2.48 6.52
C GLY A 74 6.81 -1.65 7.65
N ALA A 75 6.15 -0.53 7.35
CA ALA A 75 5.66 0.36 8.39
C ALA A 75 4.73 -0.41 9.34
N ARG A 76 4.97 -0.31 10.66
CA ARG A 76 4.21 -1.01 11.72
C ARG A 76 2.70 -0.77 11.64
N ASN A 77 2.36 0.27 10.93
CA ASN A 77 1.08 0.92 10.85
C ASN A 77 0.11 0.27 9.87
N ILE A 78 0.62 -0.28 8.76
CA ILE A 78 -0.19 -0.84 7.68
C ILE A 78 -0.46 -2.35 7.84
N VAL A 79 0.14 -2.98 8.85
CA VAL A 79 0.05 -4.42 9.08
C VAL A 79 -1.27 -4.86 9.72
N PRO A 80 -1.72 -4.24 10.83
CA PRO A 80 -2.96 -4.66 11.50
C PRO A 80 -4.17 -4.33 10.63
N ALA A 81 -4.20 -3.10 10.14
CA ALA A 81 -4.97 -2.59 9.02
C ALA A 81 -5.42 -3.60 7.95
N ILE A 82 -4.48 -4.20 7.22
CA ILE A 82 -4.79 -5.14 6.14
C ILE A 82 -5.40 -6.44 6.69
N LYS A 83 -4.95 -6.86 7.87
CA LYS A 83 -5.47 -8.04 8.57
C LYS A 83 -6.91 -7.86 9.04
N ASP A 84 -7.27 -6.63 9.44
CA ASP A 84 -8.59 -6.27 9.95
C ASP A 84 -9.60 -5.97 8.82
N MET A 85 -9.12 -5.71 7.59
CA MET A 85 -9.99 -5.44 6.42
C MET A 85 -10.71 -6.70 5.90
N ASP A 86 -9.98 -7.78 5.65
CA ASP A 86 -10.53 -9.07 5.21
C ASP A 86 -9.47 -10.16 5.43
N SER A 87 -9.86 -11.26 6.09
CA SER A 87 -9.00 -12.42 6.31
C SER A 87 -8.45 -13.06 5.04
N ASN A 88 -9.08 -12.82 3.89
CA ASN A 88 -8.69 -13.36 2.59
C ASN A 88 -7.60 -12.52 1.90
N VAL A 89 -7.40 -11.26 2.33
CA VAL A 89 -6.40 -10.37 1.76
C VAL A 89 -5.03 -10.65 2.36
N LYS A 90 -4.08 -11.04 1.51
CA LYS A 90 -2.70 -11.32 1.94
C LYS A 90 -1.84 -10.07 1.85
N ARG A 91 -1.21 -9.70 2.97
CA ARG A 91 -0.14 -8.70 2.97
C ARG A 91 1.16 -9.29 2.42
N LEU A 92 1.78 -8.58 1.48
CA LEU A 92 3.13 -8.83 0.98
C LEU A 92 4.05 -7.68 1.38
N TRP A 93 5.29 -8.00 1.76
CA TRP A 93 6.31 -6.97 2.01
C TRP A 93 6.86 -6.45 0.69
N CYS A 94 7.04 -5.14 0.60
CA CYS A 94 7.79 -4.52 -0.48
C CYS A 94 9.23 -5.06 -0.47
N LEU A 95 9.59 -5.80 -1.52
CA LEU A 95 10.91 -6.40 -1.67
C LEU A 95 12.01 -5.33 -1.68
N ALA A 96 11.77 -4.20 -2.35
CA ALA A 96 12.74 -3.10 -2.42
C ALA A 96 13.04 -2.53 -1.03
N HIS A 97 12.00 -2.27 -0.23
CA HIS A 97 12.18 -1.81 1.14
C HIS A 97 12.87 -2.87 2.01
N ARG A 98 12.54 -4.15 1.83
CA ARG A 98 13.19 -5.23 2.58
C ARG A 98 14.67 -5.35 2.24
N LEU A 99 15.02 -5.26 0.97
CA LEU A 99 16.40 -5.26 0.50
C LEU A 99 17.17 -4.04 1.04
N HIS A 100 16.56 -2.85 1.00
CA HIS A 100 17.13 -1.65 1.58
C HIS A 100 17.45 -1.83 3.07
N LEU A 101 16.50 -2.33 3.87
CA LEU A 101 16.72 -2.63 5.28
C LEU A 101 17.84 -3.65 5.51
N MET A 102 17.94 -4.68 4.67
CA MET A 102 19.03 -5.66 4.77
C MET A 102 20.39 -5.01 4.55
N ILE A 103 20.49 -4.13 3.54
CA ILE A 103 21.72 -3.41 3.22
C ILE A 103 22.08 -2.44 4.34
N THR A 104 21.15 -1.60 4.80
CA THR A 104 21.43 -0.63 5.87
C THR A 104 21.83 -1.32 7.16
N ASN A 105 21.15 -2.39 7.54
CA ASN A 105 21.50 -3.17 8.73
C ASN A 105 22.88 -3.83 8.62
N ALA A 106 23.27 -4.31 7.43
CA ALA A 106 24.58 -4.92 7.22
C ALA A 106 25.73 -3.92 7.35
N PHE A 107 25.51 -2.67 6.92
CA PHE A 107 26.53 -1.62 6.94
C PHE A 107 26.44 -0.66 8.14
N GLY A 108 25.43 -0.81 9.01
CA GLY A 108 25.26 -0.01 10.23
C GLY A 108 24.80 1.43 9.97
N PHE A 109 24.05 1.66 8.90
CA PHE A 109 23.39 2.94 8.60
C PHE A 109 22.04 3.07 9.30
#